data_AF-A0A973EWS2-F1
#
_entry.id   AF-A0A973EWS2-F1
#
_cell.length_a   1.000
_cell.length_b   1.000
_cell.length_c   1.000
_cell.angle_alpha   90.00
_cell.angle_beta   90.00
_cell.angle_gamma   90.00
#
_symmetry.space_group_name_H-M   'P 1'
#
loop_
_entity.id
_entity.type
_entity.pdbx_description
1 polymer ?
#
loop_
_entity_poly.entity_id
_entity_poly.type
_entity_poly.pdbx_seq_one_letter_code
_entity_poly.pdbx_strand_id
1 'polypeptide(L)'
;YNPAGYDTVNFYATTHVGFDGNLADEIPSFNNYLAKISSFMRKGSTYSEIAVYLPLEDAWCRGVMPEEKQFIWAWGYYEMRYVYFPEELKGFCPTWINREFLEKAHVDKGILRVGNAAYKALYIDAEYLDYKLIKRITELSEDGLRIIIKKAPKEPGAVTHPDFGSLVQKLMQSENVSDQIPSDLHPLIEGKGLPPYWCRKDGNSLYIFFANPKSGRLKFPLEYGQSFNEKTDTLSAEISFEGKSYPVELIFEPYQSLLYEITRSGIKKIDISFVPEKPAVRKRPEGYEAPWLVK
;
A
#
# COMPACT_ATOMS: atom_id res chain seq x y z
N TYR A 1 8.00 5.17 38.71
CA TYR A 1 6.59 5.46 38.39
C TYR A 1 5.75 4.21 38.18
N ASN A 2 6.17 3.03 38.65
CA ASN A 2 5.27 1.88 38.82
C ASN A 2 5.04 1.70 40.33
N PRO A 3 3.79 1.60 40.80
CA PRO A 3 3.52 1.18 42.16
C PRO A 3 4.09 -0.23 42.37
N ALA A 4 4.72 -0.47 43.52
CA ALA A 4 5.18 -1.81 43.87
C ALA A 4 3.98 -2.77 43.91
N GLY A 5 4.07 -3.92 43.24
CA GLY A 5 3.02 -4.94 43.21
C GLY A 5 1.99 -4.82 42.07
N TYR A 6 2.15 -3.87 41.14
CA TYR A 6 1.31 -3.76 39.95
C TYR A 6 2.09 -4.20 38.70
N ASP A 7 1.59 -5.21 37.99
CA ASP A 7 2.18 -5.74 36.74
C ASP A 7 1.68 -5.00 35.48
N THR A 8 0.67 -4.13 35.62
CA THR A 8 0.07 -3.45 34.46
C THR A 8 0.37 -1.95 34.46
N VAL A 9 1.29 -1.55 33.57
CA VAL A 9 1.36 -0.16 33.09
C VAL A 9 0.43 -0.08 31.89
N ASN A 10 -0.82 0.33 32.12
CA ASN A 10 -1.77 0.56 31.03
C ASN A 10 -1.35 1.84 30.29
N PHE A 11 -0.79 1.67 29.10
CA PHE A 11 -0.54 2.79 28.19
C PHE A 11 -1.85 3.14 27.48
N TYR A 12 -2.34 4.36 27.67
CA TYR A 12 -3.66 4.77 27.21
C TYR A 12 -3.85 4.75 25.67
N ALA A 13 -2.76 4.62 24.91
CA ALA A 13 -2.76 4.55 23.45
C ALA A 13 -2.33 3.16 22.90
N THR A 14 -2.58 2.07 23.65
CA THR A 14 -2.41 0.69 23.18
C THR A 14 -3.69 -0.12 23.21
N THR A 15 -3.75 -1.15 22.37
CA THR A 15 -4.66 -2.28 22.56
C THR A 15 -4.14 -3.14 23.71
N HIS A 16 -4.99 -3.45 24.68
CA HIS A 16 -4.60 -4.32 25.79
C HIS A 16 -4.65 -5.80 25.35
N VAL A 17 -3.47 -6.40 25.18
CA VAL A 17 -3.27 -7.80 24.77
C VAL A 17 -2.72 -8.62 25.95
N GLY A 18 -3.41 -8.54 27.09
CA GLY A 18 -3.06 -9.25 28.34
C GLY A 18 -4.09 -10.32 28.72
N PHE A 19 -3.80 -11.12 29.75
CA PHE A 19 -4.70 -12.17 30.25
C PHE A 19 -6.02 -11.63 30.81
N ASP A 20 -6.02 -10.38 31.27
CA ASP A 20 -7.17 -9.63 31.77
C ASP A 20 -7.78 -8.70 30.69
N GLY A 21 -7.32 -8.79 29.44
CA GLY A 21 -7.86 -8.04 28.32
C GLY A 21 -9.18 -8.62 27.81
N ASN A 22 -10.07 -7.76 27.27
CA ASN A 22 -11.38 -8.18 26.73
C ASN A 22 -11.29 -9.15 25.55
N LEU A 23 -10.13 -9.28 24.91
CA LEU A 23 -9.90 -10.20 23.79
C LEU A 23 -9.12 -11.45 24.22
N ALA A 24 -8.85 -11.63 25.52
CA ALA A 24 -7.96 -12.68 26.02
C ALA A 24 -8.32 -14.08 25.51
N ASP A 25 -9.61 -14.41 25.51
CA ASP A 25 -10.12 -15.71 25.08
C ASP A 25 -9.99 -15.93 23.55
N GLU A 26 -9.98 -14.86 22.76
CA GLU A 26 -9.83 -14.90 21.29
C GLU A 26 -8.38 -14.85 20.81
N ILE A 27 -7.44 -14.39 21.64
CA ILE A 27 -6.03 -14.24 21.26
C ILE A 27 -5.42 -15.54 20.72
N PRO A 28 -5.62 -16.73 21.32
CA PRO A 28 -5.01 -17.95 20.81
C PRO A 28 -5.47 -18.30 19.38
N SER A 29 -6.77 -18.21 19.10
CA SER A 29 -7.32 -18.52 17.77
C SER A 29 -6.89 -17.48 16.73
N PHE A 30 -6.91 -16.20 17.11
CA PHE A 30 -6.42 -15.11 16.28
C PHE A 30 -4.92 -15.23 15.96
N ASN A 31 -4.09 -15.58 16.95
CA ASN A 31 -2.66 -15.80 16.73
C ASN A 31 -2.39 -16.98 15.80
N ASN A 32 -3.16 -18.07 15.90
CA ASN A 32 -3.05 -19.19 14.96
C ASN A 32 -3.40 -18.77 13.53
N TYR A 33 -4.46 -17.97 13.36
CA TYR A 33 -4.83 -17.38 12.07
C TYR A 33 -3.70 -16.49 11.51
N LEU A 34 -3.18 -15.57 12.32
CA LEU A 34 -2.08 -14.69 11.93
C LEU A 34 -0.80 -15.47 11.60
N ALA A 35 -0.46 -16.49 12.38
CA ALA A 35 0.70 -17.35 12.14
C ALA A 35 0.57 -18.09 10.81
N LYS A 36 -0.64 -18.62 10.52
CA LYS A 36 -0.95 -19.27 9.25
C LYS A 36 -0.77 -18.33 8.08
N ILE A 37 -1.39 -17.14 8.09
CA ILE A 37 -1.22 -16.16 7.01
C ILE A 37 0.24 -15.74 6.87
N SER A 38 0.90 -15.44 8.00
CA SER A 38 2.29 -15.01 8.01
C SER A 38 3.23 -16.07 7.41
N SER A 39 2.93 -17.36 7.59
CA SER A 39 3.69 -18.45 6.97
C SER A 39 3.71 -18.37 5.44
N PHE A 40 2.62 -17.90 4.81
CA PHE A 40 2.54 -17.67 3.37
C PHE A 40 3.10 -16.31 2.98
N MET A 41 2.80 -15.27 3.75
CA MET A 41 3.23 -13.90 3.43
C MET A 41 4.74 -13.66 3.59
N ARG A 42 5.46 -14.56 4.26
CA ARG A 42 6.93 -14.55 4.33
C ARG A 42 7.62 -15.32 3.19
N LYS A 43 6.89 -16.07 2.36
CA LYS A 43 7.48 -16.83 1.26
C LYS A 43 8.08 -15.92 0.20
N GLY A 44 9.17 -16.37 -0.42
CA GLY A 44 9.85 -15.71 -1.54
C GLY A 44 10.00 -14.19 -1.39
N SER A 45 9.63 -13.42 -2.42
CA SER A 45 9.68 -11.95 -2.43
C SER A 45 8.29 -11.32 -2.64
N THR A 46 8.15 -10.04 -2.30
CA THR A 46 6.93 -9.29 -2.66
C THR A 46 6.87 -9.20 -4.18
N TYR A 47 5.72 -9.57 -4.74
CA TYR A 47 5.45 -9.35 -6.15
C TYR A 47 4.95 -7.92 -6.34
N SER A 48 5.63 -7.15 -7.17
CA SER A 48 5.25 -5.79 -7.55
C SER A 48 5.69 -5.55 -8.99
N GLU A 49 4.85 -4.94 -9.81
CA GLU A 49 5.21 -4.64 -11.19
C GLU A 49 5.63 -3.19 -11.37
N ILE A 50 5.12 -2.29 -10.52
CA ILE A 50 5.35 -0.84 -10.62
C ILE A 50 5.83 -0.31 -9.27
N ALA A 51 6.99 0.34 -9.29
CA ALA A 51 7.44 1.16 -8.17
C ALA A 51 6.78 2.54 -8.25
N VAL A 52 6.29 3.07 -7.14
CA VAL A 52 5.65 4.39 -7.09
C VAL A 52 6.55 5.33 -6.28
N TYR A 53 7.00 6.42 -6.88
CA TYR A 53 7.81 7.40 -6.19
C TYR A 53 7.00 8.04 -5.06
N LEU A 54 7.54 8.01 -3.84
CA LEU A 54 6.94 8.65 -2.67
C LEU A 54 7.01 10.18 -2.85
N PRO A 55 5.87 10.90 -2.88
CA PRO A 55 5.83 12.34 -3.18
C PRO A 55 6.25 13.18 -1.96
N LEU A 56 7.48 12.99 -1.51
CA LEU A 56 8.02 13.57 -0.28
C LEU A 56 8.21 15.08 -0.41
N GLU A 57 8.76 15.53 -1.53
CA GLU A 57 9.00 16.94 -1.82
C GLU A 57 7.68 17.71 -1.94
N ASP A 58 6.66 17.14 -2.58
CA ASP A 58 5.30 17.69 -2.60
C ASP A 58 4.76 17.90 -1.18
N ALA A 59 4.94 16.90 -0.31
CA ALA A 59 4.49 16.96 1.07
C ALA A 59 5.20 18.07 1.87
N TRP A 60 6.51 18.26 1.65
CA TRP A 60 7.28 19.34 2.26
C TRP A 60 6.88 20.72 1.73
N CYS A 61 6.75 20.87 0.41
CA CYS A 61 6.39 22.13 -0.23
C CYS A 61 4.97 22.60 0.13
N ARG A 62 4.02 21.69 0.37
CA ARG A 62 2.66 22.04 0.78
C ARG A 62 2.54 22.57 2.21
N GLY A 63 3.41 22.14 3.12
CA GLY A 63 3.42 22.62 4.50
C GLY A 63 2.19 22.18 5.32
N VAL A 64 1.41 23.14 5.80
CA VAL A 64 0.29 22.92 6.74
C VAL A 64 -0.94 22.37 6.01
N MET A 65 -1.63 21.39 6.60
CA MET A 65 -2.90 20.88 6.09
C MET A 65 -4.07 21.84 6.38
N PRO A 66 -5.18 21.80 5.65
CA PRO A 66 -6.44 22.42 6.07
C PRO A 66 -6.88 21.91 7.45
N GLU A 67 -7.47 22.78 8.30
CA GLU A 67 -7.85 22.48 9.69
C GLU A 67 -8.68 21.20 9.82
N GLU A 68 -9.60 20.94 8.88
CA GLU A 68 -10.45 19.75 8.88
C GLU A 68 -9.69 18.43 8.69
N LYS A 69 -8.42 18.50 8.28
CA LYS A 69 -7.50 17.36 8.14
C LYS A 69 -6.45 17.30 9.26
N GLN A 70 -6.34 18.35 10.07
CA GLN A 70 -5.40 18.44 11.17
C GLN A 70 -5.95 17.74 12.41
N PHE A 71 -5.06 17.05 13.13
CA PHE A 71 -5.24 16.75 14.53
C PHE A 71 -4.40 17.70 15.37
N ILE A 72 -4.77 17.90 16.63
CA ILE A 72 -4.02 18.73 17.58
C ILE A 72 -2.54 18.31 17.74
N TRP A 73 -2.19 17.08 17.35
CA TRP A 73 -0.82 16.53 17.35
C TRP A 73 -0.27 16.18 15.95
N ALA A 74 -1.03 16.45 14.88
CA ALA A 74 -0.68 16.04 13.52
C ALA A 74 -1.30 16.99 12.48
N TRP A 75 -0.52 17.91 11.93
CA TRP A 75 -1.04 19.09 11.21
C TRP A 75 -0.38 19.34 9.84
N GLY A 76 0.74 18.69 9.52
CA GLY A 76 1.49 18.95 8.30
C GLY A 76 1.31 17.88 7.22
N TYR A 77 1.37 18.29 5.94
CA TYR A 77 1.43 17.36 4.82
C TYR A 77 2.68 16.47 4.85
N TYR A 78 3.79 16.96 5.45
CA TYR A 78 5.04 16.22 5.64
C TYR A 78 4.88 14.95 6.48
N GLU A 79 3.76 14.77 7.19
CA GLU A 79 3.43 13.56 7.92
C GLU A 79 2.89 12.44 7.01
N MET A 80 2.59 12.75 5.73
CA MET A 80 2.19 11.80 4.68
C MET A 80 0.98 10.92 5.03
N ARG A 81 0.10 11.39 5.93
CA ARG A 81 -1.05 10.64 6.45
C ARG A 81 -2.10 10.25 5.41
N TYR A 82 -2.15 11.02 4.32
CA TYR A 82 -3.15 10.89 3.26
C TYR A 82 -2.51 10.57 1.91
N VAL A 83 -1.36 9.89 1.92
CA VAL A 83 -0.69 9.41 0.71
C VAL A 83 -1.21 8.01 0.38
N TYR A 84 -1.77 7.87 -0.81
CA TYR A 84 -2.36 6.63 -1.31
C TYR A 84 -1.82 6.33 -2.71
N PHE A 85 -1.77 5.05 -3.09
CA PHE A 85 -1.48 4.70 -4.47
C PHE A 85 -2.62 5.20 -5.40
N PRO A 86 -2.28 5.67 -6.61
CA PRO A 86 -3.28 5.95 -7.65
C PRO A 86 -4.16 4.73 -7.95
N GLU A 87 -5.45 4.95 -8.18
CA GLU A 87 -6.41 3.83 -8.39
C GLU A 87 -6.06 3.03 -9.67
N GLU A 88 -5.50 3.67 -10.70
CA GLU A 88 -5.04 3.00 -11.93
C GLU A 88 -3.92 1.97 -11.69
N LEU A 89 -3.19 2.08 -10.58
CA LEU A 89 -2.11 1.17 -10.24
C LEU A 89 -2.56 -0.02 -9.39
N LYS A 90 -3.81 -0.06 -8.96
CA LYS A 90 -4.28 -1.01 -7.96
C LYS A 90 -4.03 -2.46 -8.33
N GLY A 91 -4.16 -2.81 -9.62
CA GLY A 91 -3.94 -4.15 -10.17
C GLY A 91 -2.47 -4.59 -10.29
N PHE A 92 -1.52 -3.67 -10.14
CA PHE A 92 -0.08 -3.88 -10.40
C PHE A 92 0.75 -4.21 -9.15
N CYS A 93 0.09 -4.40 -8.00
CA CYS A 93 0.74 -4.59 -6.69
C CYS A 93 1.78 -3.49 -6.37
N PRO A 94 1.40 -2.20 -6.41
CA PRO A 94 2.37 -1.11 -6.32
C PRO A 94 3.06 -1.07 -4.96
N THR A 95 4.33 -0.67 -4.95
CA THR A 95 5.07 -0.40 -3.70
C THR A 95 5.74 0.96 -3.77
N TRP A 96 5.83 1.66 -2.64
CA TRP A 96 6.55 2.92 -2.55
C TRP A 96 8.06 2.73 -2.72
N ILE A 97 8.69 3.67 -3.43
CA ILE A 97 10.14 3.81 -3.52
C ILE A 97 10.52 5.28 -3.29
N ASN A 98 11.71 5.53 -2.76
CA ASN A 98 12.26 6.87 -2.57
C ASN A 98 13.58 7.03 -3.32
N ARG A 99 14.14 8.25 -3.33
CA ARG A 99 15.43 8.51 -3.98
C ARG A 99 16.56 7.61 -3.48
N GLU A 100 16.64 7.35 -2.17
CA GLU A 100 17.72 6.53 -1.60
C GLU A 100 17.75 5.11 -2.19
N PHE A 101 16.59 4.51 -2.44
CA PHE A 101 16.50 3.21 -3.10
C PHE A 101 16.78 3.30 -4.61
N LEU A 102 16.36 4.37 -5.28
CA LEU A 102 16.65 4.60 -6.71
C LEU A 102 18.15 4.78 -6.98
N GLU A 103 18.89 5.42 -6.07
CA GLU A 103 20.36 5.54 -6.14
C GLU A 103 21.07 4.19 -6.08
N LYS A 104 20.49 3.22 -5.35
CA LYS A 104 21.02 1.85 -5.22
C LYS A 104 20.52 0.91 -6.32
N ALA A 105 19.57 1.36 -7.12
CA ALA A 105 18.95 0.54 -8.15
C ALA A 105 19.80 0.47 -9.41
N HIS A 106 19.57 -0.53 -10.24
CA HIS A 106 20.11 -0.62 -11.60
C HIS A 106 19.04 -1.16 -12.55
N VAL A 107 19.24 -0.98 -13.86
CA VAL A 107 18.34 -1.53 -14.87
C VAL A 107 18.98 -2.77 -15.50
N ASP A 108 18.22 -3.86 -15.56
CA ASP A 108 18.60 -5.09 -16.25
C ASP A 108 17.47 -5.46 -17.22
N LYS A 109 17.73 -5.33 -18.53
CA LYS A 109 16.76 -5.60 -19.60
C LYS A 109 15.43 -4.84 -19.41
N GLY A 110 15.53 -3.55 -19.12
CA GLY A 110 14.37 -2.67 -18.87
C GLY A 110 13.68 -2.85 -17.52
N ILE A 111 14.19 -3.73 -16.65
CA ILE A 111 13.65 -3.98 -15.31
C ILE A 111 14.49 -3.23 -14.27
N LEU A 112 13.86 -2.35 -13.50
CA LEU A 112 14.47 -1.71 -12.33
C LEU A 112 14.67 -2.77 -11.24
N ARG A 113 15.91 -2.98 -10.80
CA ARG A 113 16.28 -3.90 -9.72
C ARG A 113 16.87 -3.16 -8.54
N VAL A 114 16.36 -3.42 -7.35
CA VAL A 114 16.89 -2.89 -6.08
C VAL A 114 16.68 -3.89 -4.95
N GLY A 115 17.76 -4.34 -4.32
CA GLY A 115 17.69 -5.43 -3.35
C GLY A 115 17.07 -6.70 -3.96
N ASN A 116 15.97 -7.18 -3.37
CA ASN A 116 15.19 -8.31 -3.88
C ASN A 116 13.93 -7.89 -4.66
N ALA A 117 13.75 -6.60 -4.91
CA ALA A 117 12.62 -6.05 -5.66
C ALA A 117 12.98 -5.87 -7.14
N ALA A 118 11.98 -6.02 -8.01
CA ALA A 118 12.11 -5.86 -9.44
C ALA A 118 10.83 -5.22 -9.99
N TYR A 119 10.97 -4.18 -10.83
CA TYR A 119 9.85 -3.41 -11.35
C TYR A 119 9.97 -3.21 -12.85
N LYS A 120 8.85 -3.33 -13.56
CA LYS A 120 8.75 -3.08 -15.01
C LYS A 120 8.69 -1.60 -15.35
N ALA A 121 8.26 -0.76 -14.41
CA ALA A 121 8.20 0.68 -14.56
C ALA A 121 8.34 1.42 -13.22
N LEU A 122 8.76 2.68 -13.31
CA LEU A 122 8.70 3.66 -12.22
C LEU A 122 7.55 4.63 -12.49
N TYR A 123 6.63 4.79 -11.55
CA TYR A 123 5.51 5.73 -11.63
C TYR A 123 5.76 6.93 -10.72
N ILE A 124 5.58 8.14 -11.25
CA ILE A 124 5.81 9.40 -10.57
C ILE A 124 4.60 10.32 -10.76
N ASP A 125 3.85 10.51 -9.67
CA ASP A 125 2.79 11.52 -9.56
C ASP A 125 3.13 12.52 -8.44
N ALA A 126 4.24 13.22 -8.63
CA ALA A 126 4.70 14.32 -7.78
C ALA A 126 5.01 15.52 -8.67
N GLU A 127 4.71 16.72 -8.18
CA GLU A 127 5.01 17.97 -8.87
C GLU A 127 6.45 18.40 -8.62
N TYR A 128 6.94 18.26 -7.39
CA TYR A 128 8.28 18.61 -6.98
C TYR A 128 9.17 17.38 -6.95
N LEU A 129 10.31 17.44 -7.65
CA LEU A 129 11.33 16.38 -7.67
C LEU A 129 12.71 17.01 -7.45
N ASP A 130 13.47 16.47 -6.50
CA ASP A 130 14.78 17.03 -6.19
C ASP A 130 15.79 16.88 -7.36
N TYR A 131 16.76 17.77 -7.45
CA TYR A 131 17.74 17.79 -8.53
C TYR A 131 18.51 16.47 -8.70
N LYS A 132 18.86 15.80 -7.60
CA LYS A 132 19.57 14.51 -7.66
C LYS A 132 18.64 13.41 -8.15
N LEU A 133 17.38 13.43 -7.75
CA LEU A 133 16.37 12.51 -8.26
C LEU A 133 16.20 12.66 -9.77
N ILE A 134 16.06 13.89 -10.29
CA ILE A 134 15.93 14.14 -11.74
C ILE A 134 17.12 13.55 -12.50
N LYS A 135 18.35 13.77 -12.02
CA LYS A 135 19.53 13.13 -12.62
C LYS A 135 19.41 11.62 -12.61
N ARG A 136 19.10 11.03 -11.45
CA ARG A 136 19.05 9.58 -11.28
C ARG A 136 17.98 8.94 -12.15
N ILE A 137 16.78 9.50 -12.24
CA ILE A 137 15.73 8.94 -13.10
C ILE A 137 16.01 9.16 -14.58
N THR A 138 16.76 10.21 -14.94
CA THR A 138 17.24 10.40 -16.32
C THR A 138 18.19 9.27 -16.70
N GLU A 139 19.19 8.97 -15.87
CA GLU A 139 20.13 7.86 -16.08
C GLU A 139 19.39 6.52 -16.19
N LEU A 140 18.45 6.25 -15.27
CA LEU A 140 17.65 5.01 -15.32
C LEU A 140 16.83 4.91 -16.62
N SER A 141 16.29 6.03 -17.11
CA SER A 141 15.55 6.05 -18.38
C SER A 141 16.47 5.78 -19.59
N GLU A 142 17.72 6.25 -19.55
CA GLU A 142 18.74 6.00 -20.57
C GLU A 142 19.18 4.53 -20.55
N ASP A 143 19.20 3.90 -19.37
CA ASP A 143 19.44 2.46 -19.21
C ASP A 143 18.23 1.59 -19.62
N GLY A 144 17.14 2.20 -20.11
CA GLY A 144 15.97 1.50 -20.66
C GLY A 144 14.82 1.28 -19.69
N LEU A 145 14.83 1.91 -18.50
CA LEU A 145 13.69 1.85 -17.59
C LEU A 145 12.53 2.68 -18.13
N ARG A 146 11.33 2.08 -18.17
CA ARG A 146 10.09 2.79 -18.43
C ARG A 146 9.69 3.65 -17.22
N ILE A 147 9.41 4.92 -17.45
CA ILE A 147 9.00 5.87 -16.40
C ILE A 147 7.69 6.54 -16.80
N ILE A 148 6.72 6.52 -15.90
CA ILE A 148 5.40 7.11 -16.06
C ILE A 148 5.36 8.39 -15.23
N ILE A 149 5.36 9.56 -15.87
CA ILE A 149 5.39 10.87 -15.19
C ILE A 149 4.07 11.59 -15.45
N LYS A 150 3.27 11.77 -14.40
CA LYS A 150 1.93 12.38 -14.51
C LYS A 150 1.94 13.91 -14.54
N LYS A 151 3.02 14.53 -14.08
CA LYS A 151 3.15 15.99 -13.93
C LYS A 151 4.53 16.44 -14.38
N ALA A 152 4.61 17.58 -15.04
CA ALA A 152 5.90 18.19 -15.38
C ALA A 152 6.65 18.55 -14.08
N PRO A 153 7.87 18.00 -13.86
CA PRO A 153 8.60 18.24 -12.62
C PRO A 153 9.01 19.69 -12.40
N LYS A 154 8.94 20.12 -11.15
CA LYS A 154 9.45 21.39 -10.63
C LYS A 154 10.54 21.13 -9.60
N GLU A 155 11.47 22.07 -9.50
CA GLU A 155 12.53 21.98 -8.51
C GLU A 155 12.02 22.44 -7.14
N PRO A 156 12.16 21.61 -6.08
CA PRO A 156 11.85 22.03 -4.73
C PRO A 156 12.94 22.94 -4.15
N GLY A 157 12.57 23.76 -3.17
CA GLY A 157 13.49 24.56 -2.37
C GLY A 157 13.74 25.97 -2.91
N ALA A 158 14.41 26.79 -2.10
CA ALA A 158 14.70 28.20 -2.40
C ALA A 158 15.98 28.41 -3.22
N VAL A 159 16.84 27.39 -3.30
CA VAL A 159 18.07 27.39 -4.09
C VAL A 159 17.86 26.46 -5.27
N THR A 160 17.80 27.03 -6.46
CA THR A 160 17.58 26.30 -7.71
C THR A 160 18.88 26.02 -8.44
N HIS A 161 18.86 24.98 -9.27
CA HIS A 161 19.99 24.63 -10.13
C HIS A 161 19.75 25.19 -11.54
N PRO A 162 20.71 25.94 -12.12
CA PRO A 162 20.55 26.56 -13.44
C PRO A 162 20.21 25.57 -14.57
N ASP A 163 20.64 24.31 -14.45
CA ASP A 163 20.47 23.25 -15.43
C ASP A 163 19.25 22.34 -15.17
N PHE A 164 18.48 22.56 -14.09
CA PHE A 164 17.33 21.71 -13.75
C PHE A 164 16.32 21.61 -14.90
N GLY A 165 15.95 22.74 -15.51
CA GLY A 165 15.01 22.78 -16.63
C GLY A 165 15.49 21.97 -17.85
N SER A 166 16.79 22.03 -18.15
CA SER A 166 17.39 21.25 -19.23
C SER A 166 17.37 19.74 -18.93
N LEU A 167 17.60 19.34 -17.67
CA LEU A 167 17.51 17.94 -17.26
C LEU A 167 16.07 17.43 -17.34
N VAL A 168 15.09 18.21 -16.88
CA VAL A 168 13.67 17.85 -17.01
C VAL A 168 13.30 17.70 -18.48
N GLN A 169 13.72 18.64 -19.34
CA GLN A 169 13.46 18.53 -20.78
C GLN A 169 14.07 17.25 -21.37
N LYS A 170 15.33 16.95 -21.01
CA LYS A 170 16.01 15.72 -21.46
C LYS A 170 15.24 14.47 -21.04
N LEU A 171 14.81 14.40 -19.78
CA LEU A 171 14.01 13.29 -19.25
C LEU A 171 12.67 13.16 -20.01
N MET A 172 11.91 14.23 -20.12
CA MET A 172 10.59 14.21 -20.75
C MET A 172 10.63 13.92 -22.27
N GLN A 173 11.79 14.09 -22.91
CA GLN A 173 12.02 13.75 -24.33
C GLN A 173 12.51 12.30 -24.53
N SER A 174 12.81 11.57 -23.45
CA SER A 174 13.24 10.16 -23.53
C SER A 174 12.10 9.29 -24.05
N GLU A 175 12.41 8.36 -24.95
CA GLU A 175 11.45 7.40 -25.51
C GLU A 175 10.86 6.44 -24.44
N ASN A 176 11.55 6.29 -23.31
CA ASN A 176 11.13 5.47 -22.19
C ASN A 176 10.24 6.22 -21.19
N VAL A 177 9.92 7.50 -21.44
CA VAL A 177 9.10 8.34 -20.57
C VAL A 177 7.74 8.61 -21.22
N SER A 178 6.66 8.40 -20.46
CA SER A 178 5.28 8.64 -20.89
C SER A 178 4.44 9.19 -19.74
N ASP A 179 3.29 9.78 -20.04
CA ASP A 179 2.28 10.17 -19.04
C ASP A 179 1.19 9.11 -18.84
N GLN A 180 1.19 8.06 -19.66
CA GLN A 180 0.25 6.94 -19.60
C GLN A 180 0.95 5.63 -19.25
N ILE A 181 0.21 4.71 -18.63
CA ILE A 181 0.68 3.32 -18.46
C ILE A 181 0.81 2.70 -19.86
N PRO A 182 2.00 2.15 -20.23
CA PRO A 182 2.18 1.50 -21.52
C PRO A 182 1.17 0.37 -21.75
N SER A 183 0.62 0.26 -22.95
CA SER A 183 -0.46 -0.69 -23.26
C SER A 183 -0.05 -2.17 -23.15
N ASP A 184 1.25 -2.45 -23.21
CA ASP A 184 1.83 -3.80 -23.04
C ASP A 184 2.11 -4.14 -21.56
N LEU A 185 1.93 -3.18 -20.65
CA LEU A 185 2.03 -3.38 -19.21
C LEU A 185 0.65 -3.71 -18.65
N HIS A 186 0.37 -5.01 -18.51
CA HIS A 186 -0.90 -5.50 -17.98
C HIS A 186 -0.83 -5.72 -16.46
N PRO A 187 -1.90 -5.41 -15.71
CA PRO A 187 -1.95 -5.66 -14.28
C PRO A 187 -2.02 -7.16 -13.96
N LEU A 188 -1.47 -7.55 -12.81
CA LEU A 188 -1.66 -8.88 -12.23
C LEU A 188 -3.15 -9.19 -12.00
N ILE A 189 -3.92 -8.21 -11.52
CA ILE A 189 -5.33 -8.40 -11.17
C ILE A 189 -6.18 -7.30 -11.80
N GLU A 190 -7.17 -7.70 -12.59
CA GLU A 190 -8.21 -6.84 -13.12
C GLU A 190 -9.53 -7.10 -12.40
N GLY A 191 -10.28 -6.04 -12.13
CA GLY A 191 -11.60 -6.15 -11.51
C GLY A 191 -12.10 -4.81 -11.00
N LYS A 192 -13.42 -4.66 -10.93
CA LYS A 192 -14.04 -3.47 -10.36
C LYS A 192 -14.06 -3.58 -8.84
N GLY A 193 -13.59 -2.55 -8.16
CA GLY A 193 -13.68 -2.49 -6.69
C GLY A 193 -12.82 -3.51 -5.97
N LEU A 194 -11.63 -3.85 -6.51
CA LEU A 194 -10.71 -4.79 -5.87
C LEU A 194 -10.52 -4.45 -4.36
N PRO A 195 -10.52 -5.44 -3.46
CA PRO A 195 -10.22 -5.18 -2.05
C PRO A 195 -8.72 -4.90 -1.88
N PRO A 196 -8.25 -4.46 -0.69
CA PRO A 196 -6.82 -4.47 -0.39
C PRO A 196 -6.28 -5.88 -0.52
N TYR A 197 -5.11 -6.03 -1.14
CA TYR A 197 -4.49 -7.34 -1.31
C TYR A 197 -2.97 -7.24 -1.28
N TRP A 198 -2.33 -8.38 -1.03
CA TRP A 198 -0.89 -8.52 -1.02
C TRP A 198 -0.46 -9.77 -1.78
N CYS A 199 0.63 -9.67 -2.53
CA CYS A 199 1.10 -10.77 -3.37
C CYS A 199 2.56 -11.11 -3.05
N ARG A 200 2.84 -12.41 -2.89
CA ARG A 200 4.18 -12.97 -2.76
C ARG A 200 4.49 -13.89 -3.92
N LYS A 201 5.70 -13.82 -4.47
CA LYS A 201 6.20 -14.76 -5.46
C LYS A 201 7.24 -15.67 -4.83
N ASP A 202 7.04 -16.98 -4.94
CA ASP A 202 7.95 -18.01 -4.46
C ASP A 202 8.18 -19.05 -5.57
N GLY A 203 9.34 -18.97 -6.23
CA GLY A 203 9.61 -19.72 -7.45
C GLY A 203 8.57 -19.44 -8.55
N ASN A 204 7.84 -20.49 -8.94
CA ASN A 204 6.79 -20.46 -9.97
C ASN A 204 5.37 -20.32 -9.39
N SER A 205 5.25 -19.93 -8.13
CA SER A 205 3.98 -19.78 -7.44
C SER A 205 3.77 -18.34 -6.99
N LEU A 206 2.54 -17.85 -7.12
CA LEU A 206 2.07 -16.65 -6.43
C LEU A 206 1.19 -17.03 -5.26
N TYR A 207 1.34 -16.33 -4.15
CA TYR A 207 0.42 -16.35 -3.02
C TYR A 207 -0.25 -14.99 -2.91
N ILE A 208 -1.55 -14.93 -3.17
CA ILE A 208 -2.33 -13.68 -3.14
C ILE A 208 -3.29 -13.72 -1.95
N PHE A 209 -3.03 -12.84 -0.99
CA PHE A 209 -3.94 -12.59 0.13
C PHE A 209 -4.84 -11.41 -0.22
N PHE A 210 -6.15 -11.63 -0.27
CA PHE A 210 -7.15 -10.57 -0.36
C PHE A 210 -7.72 -10.32 1.02
N ALA A 211 -7.51 -9.12 1.55
CA ALA A 211 -8.09 -8.72 2.83
C ALA A 211 -9.61 -8.57 2.70
N ASN A 212 -10.34 -8.75 3.80
CA ASN A 212 -11.76 -8.45 3.85
C ASN A 212 -12.03 -7.03 3.30
N PRO A 213 -13.00 -6.82 2.39
CA PRO A 213 -13.26 -5.51 1.79
C PRO A 213 -13.47 -4.38 2.81
N LYS A 214 -14.08 -4.67 3.98
CA LYS A 214 -14.31 -3.68 5.05
C LYS A 214 -13.04 -3.24 5.78
N SER A 215 -11.91 -3.91 5.57
CA SER A 215 -10.61 -3.51 6.12
C SER A 215 -9.92 -2.41 5.30
N GLY A 216 -10.41 -2.11 4.10
CA GLY A 216 -9.84 -1.08 3.24
C GLY A 216 -10.18 0.33 3.71
N ARG A 217 -9.19 1.24 3.61
CA ARG A 217 -9.34 2.69 3.83
C ARG A 217 -10.05 3.05 5.15
N LEU A 218 -9.77 2.31 6.22
CA LEU A 218 -10.23 2.64 7.56
C LEU A 218 -9.74 4.04 7.95
N LYS A 219 -10.66 4.87 8.45
CA LYS A 219 -10.38 6.24 8.88
C LYS A 219 -10.58 6.36 10.38
N PHE A 220 -9.64 7.02 11.04
CA PHE A 220 -9.83 7.44 12.41
C PHE A 220 -10.83 8.60 12.47
N PRO A 221 -11.72 8.64 13.47
CA PRO A 221 -11.96 7.63 14.50
C PRO A 221 -12.70 6.38 13.98
N LEU A 222 -12.32 5.20 14.49
CA LEU A 222 -13.09 3.97 14.27
C LEU A 222 -14.38 3.98 15.09
N GLU A 223 -15.42 3.30 14.60
CA GLU A 223 -16.67 3.11 15.32
C GLU A 223 -16.63 1.85 16.20
N TYR A 224 -17.43 1.83 17.28
CA TYR A 224 -17.62 0.61 18.06
C TYR A 224 -18.33 -0.44 17.22
N GLY A 225 -17.70 -1.61 17.08
CA GLY A 225 -18.19 -2.67 16.20
C GLY A 225 -17.93 -2.39 14.73
N GLN A 226 -16.96 -1.55 14.35
CA GLN A 226 -16.55 -1.31 12.97
C GLN A 226 -16.30 -2.60 12.17
N SER A 227 -15.77 -3.64 12.84
CA SER A 227 -15.49 -4.95 12.25
C SER A 227 -16.74 -5.82 12.03
N PHE A 228 -17.90 -5.43 12.58
CA PHE A 228 -19.14 -6.20 12.47
C PHE A 228 -19.49 -6.43 11.00
N ASN A 229 -19.60 -7.71 10.62
CA ASN A 229 -19.92 -8.09 9.25
C ASN A 229 -20.75 -9.37 9.25
N GLU A 230 -21.95 -9.32 8.68
CA GLU A 230 -22.84 -10.48 8.53
C GLU A 230 -23.17 -10.76 7.06
N LYS A 231 -22.58 -9.99 6.13
CA LYS A 231 -22.85 -10.11 4.71
C LYS A 231 -21.72 -10.87 4.03
N THR A 232 -22.10 -11.73 3.11
CA THR A 232 -21.19 -12.30 2.11
C THR A 232 -21.05 -11.29 0.98
N ASP A 233 -19.83 -10.85 0.72
CA ASP A 233 -19.50 -9.98 -0.42
C ASP A 233 -18.88 -10.83 -1.54
N THR A 234 -19.38 -10.66 -2.77
CA THR A 234 -18.87 -11.37 -3.94
C THR A 234 -18.39 -10.37 -4.98
N LEU A 235 -17.18 -10.59 -5.52
CA LEU A 235 -16.64 -9.78 -6.60
C LEU A 235 -15.91 -10.63 -7.64
N SER A 236 -16.06 -10.26 -8.90
CA SER A 236 -15.36 -10.91 -10.01
C SER A 236 -14.02 -10.22 -10.26
N ALA A 237 -12.98 -11.02 -10.43
CA ALA A 237 -11.65 -10.57 -10.81
C ALA A 237 -11.06 -11.51 -11.87
N GLU A 238 -10.15 -10.99 -12.68
CA GLU A 238 -9.27 -11.78 -13.54
C GLU A 238 -7.84 -11.66 -13.02
N ILE A 239 -7.17 -12.79 -12.82
CA ILE A 239 -5.77 -12.82 -12.38
C ILE A 239 -4.90 -13.33 -13.52
N SER A 240 -3.89 -12.54 -13.90
CA SER A 240 -3.02 -12.81 -15.05
C SER A 240 -1.62 -13.18 -14.59
N PHE A 241 -1.22 -14.44 -14.76
CA PHE A 241 0.10 -14.92 -14.35
C PHE A 241 0.74 -15.82 -15.41
N GLU A 242 1.99 -15.50 -15.77
CA GLU A 242 2.79 -16.24 -16.77
C GLU A 242 2.05 -16.52 -18.10
N GLY A 243 1.32 -15.51 -18.60
CA GLY A 243 0.61 -15.58 -19.87
C GLY A 243 -0.72 -16.35 -19.83
N LYS A 244 -1.21 -16.70 -18.63
CA LYS A 244 -2.54 -17.27 -18.42
C LYS A 244 -3.41 -16.30 -17.62
N SER A 245 -4.66 -16.18 -18.02
CA SER A 245 -5.71 -15.49 -17.27
C SER A 245 -6.60 -16.49 -16.55
N TYR A 246 -6.89 -16.21 -15.29
CA TYR A 246 -7.76 -17.00 -14.43
C TYR A 246 -8.94 -16.14 -14.00
N PRO A 247 -10.16 -16.38 -14.50
CA PRO A 247 -11.35 -15.75 -13.94
C PRO A 247 -11.59 -16.33 -12.53
N VAL A 248 -11.77 -15.46 -11.55
CA VAL A 248 -11.98 -15.85 -10.15
C VAL A 248 -13.15 -15.07 -9.58
N GLU A 249 -14.06 -15.79 -8.95
CA GLU A 249 -15.08 -15.22 -8.07
C GLU A 249 -14.52 -15.20 -6.64
N LEU A 250 -14.28 -13.99 -6.11
CA LEU A 250 -13.82 -13.81 -4.74
C LEU A 250 -15.04 -13.68 -3.83
N ILE A 251 -15.33 -14.74 -3.09
CA ILE A 251 -16.47 -14.84 -2.16
C ILE A 251 -15.95 -14.63 -0.74
N PHE A 252 -16.24 -13.48 -0.15
CA PHE A 252 -15.90 -13.11 1.22
C PHE A 252 -17.08 -13.37 2.12
N GLU A 253 -17.11 -14.57 2.73
CA GLU A 253 -18.03 -14.87 3.82
C GLU A 253 -17.84 -13.90 5.01
N PRO A 254 -18.81 -13.78 5.92
CA PRO A 254 -18.70 -12.91 7.09
C PRO A 254 -17.34 -13.02 7.81
N TYR A 255 -16.71 -11.86 8.03
CA TYR A 255 -15.38 -11.69 8.63
C TYR A 255 -14.19 -12.25 7.85
N GLN A 256 -14.40 -12.94 6.72
CA GLN A 256 -13.34 -13.67 6.05
C GLN A 256 -12.45 -12.78 5.18
N SER A 257 -11.19 -13.20 5.09
CA SER A 257 -10.25 -12.82 4.04
C SER A 257 -9.93 -14.06 3.20
N LEU A 258 -9.31 -13.89 2.04
CA LEU A 258 -9.04 -14.99 1.12
C LEU A 258 -7.55 -15.15 0.86
N LEU A 259 -7.10 -16.38 0.65
CA LEU A 259 -5.75 -16.68 0.22
C LEU A 259 -5.81 -17.66 -0.95
N TYR A 260 -5.11 -17.33 -2.03
CA TYR A 260 -4.97 -18.18 -3.20
C TYR A 260 -3.52 -18.46 -3.49
N GLU A 261 -3.23 -19.70 -3.88
CA GLU A 261 -2.00 -20.11 -4.53
C GLU A 261 -2.26 -20.22 -6.03
N ILE A 262 -1.41 -19.61 -6.84
CA ILE A 262 -1.53 -19.59 -8.30
C ILE A 262 -0.23 -20.13 -8.89
N THR A 263 -0.36 -21.11 -9.76
CA THR A 263 0.76 -21.69 -10.52
C THR A 263 0.32 -21.88 -11.97
N ARG A 264 1.25 -22.29 -12.85
CA ARG A 264 0.91 -22.65 -14.24
C ARG A 264 -0.17 -23.73 -14.36
N SER A 265 -0.32 -24.61 -13.36
CA SER A 265 -1.31 -25.68 -13.39
C SER A 265 -2.71 -25.22 -12.99
N GLY A 266 -2.84 -24.08 -12.32
CA GLY A 266 -4.15 -23.57 -11.91
C GLY A 266 -4.10 -22.68 -10.68
N ILE A 267 -5.29 -22.36 -10.20
CA ILE A 267 -5.54 -21.60 -8.98
C ILE A 267 -6.10 -22.52 -7.89
N LYS A 268 -5.61 -22.36 -6.66
CA LYS A 268 -6.06 -23.12 -5.49
C LYS A 268 -6.36 -22.16 -4.35
N LYS A 269 -7.59 -22.20 -3.82
CA LYS A 269 -7.94 -21.51 -2.58
C LYS A 269 -7.31 -22.24 -1.40
N ILE A 270 -6.62 -21.50 -0.55
CA ILE A 270 -6.09 -21.99 0.72
C ILE A 270 -7.08 -21.57 1.80
N ASP A 271 -7.59 -22.55 2.53
CA ASP A 271 -8.44 -22.27 3.68
C ASP A 271 -7.61 -21.52 4.73
N ILE A 272 -8.02 -20.30 5.04
CA ILE A 272 -7.48 -19.46 6.11
C ILE A 272 -8.61 -18.99 7.03
N SER A 273 -9.70 -19.74 7.12
CA SER A 273 -10.92 -19.26 7.76
C SER A 273 -10.69 -18.90 9.23
N PHE A 274 -11.24 -17.77 9.64
CA PHE A 274 -11.21 -17.27 11.01
C PHE A 274 -12.47 -16.45 11.27
N VAL A 275 -13.25 -16.86 12.26
CA VAL A 275 -14.47 -16.17 12.66
C VAL A 275 -14.26 -15.67 14.10
N PRO A 276 -14.14 -14.36 14.32
CA PRO A 276 -14.08 -13.79 15.66
C PRO A 276 -15.47 -13.83 16.32
N GLU A 277 -15.51 -13.54 17.61
CA GLU A 277 -16.76 -13.25 18.30
C GLU A 277 -17.45 -12.02 17.70
N LYS A 278 -18.78 -11.99 17.85
CA LYS A 278 -19.59 -10.87 17.36
C LYS A 278 -19.25 -9.61 18.17
N PRO A 279 -18.70 -8.56 17.55
CA PRO A 279 -18.30 -7.36 18.29
C PRO A 279 -19.52 -6.60 18.81
N ALA A 280 -19.37 -5.92 19.94
CA ALA A 280 -20.39 -5.00 20.44
C ALA A 280 -20.49 -3.77 19.52
N VAL A 281 -21.67 -3.49 18.98
CA VAL A 281 -21.94 -2.34 18.12
C VAL A 281 -22.56 -1.22 18.94
N ARG A 282 -21.94 -0.04 18.93
CA ARG A 282 -22.46 1.16 19.63
C ARG A 282 -22.38 2.36 18.70
N LYS A 283 -23.45 3.15 18.63
CA LYS A 283 -23.44 4.42 17.89
C LYS A 283 -22.79 5.51 18.73
N ARG A 284 -22.08 6.43 18.07
CA ARG A 284 -21.69 7.68 18.72
C ARG A 284 -22.92 8.49 19.13
N PRO A 285 -22.85 9.24 20.23
CA PRO A 285 -23.89 10.18 20.60
C PRO A 285 -24.17 11.21 19.49
N GLU A 286 -25.40 11.67 19.41
CA GLU A 286 -25.76 12.79 18.54
C GLU A 286 -25.02 14.05 19.00
N GLY A 287 -24.51 14.85 18.05
CA GLY A 287 -23.70 16.03 18.37
C GLY A 287 -22.27 15.74 18.84
N TYR A 288 -21.75 14.51 18.64
CA TYR A 288 -20.37 14.19 18.98
C TYR A 288 -19.37 15.09 18.23
N GLU A 289 -18.69 15.96 18.99
CA GLU A 289 -17.54 16.71 18.50
C GLU A 289 -16.26 15.93 18.79
N ALA A 290 -15.48 15.67 17.73
CA ALA A 290 -14.20 15.00 17.85
C ALA A 290 -13.19 15.88 18.62
N PRO A 291 -12.72 15.48 19.82
CA PRO A 291 -11.87 16.33 20.67
C PRO A 291 -10.44 16.47 20.14
N TRP A 292 -10.06 15.72 19.11
CA TRP A 292 -8.72 15.70 18.53
C TRP A 292 -8.59 16.52 17.24
N LEU A 293 -9.69 16.98 16.64
CA LEU A 293 -9.62 17.86 15.48
C LEU A 293 -9.26 19.27 15.95
N VAL A 294 -8.49 19.98 15.12
CA VAL A 294 -8.30 21.42 15.30
C VAL A 294 -9.65 22.11 15.07
N LYS A 295 -10.00 23.06 15.94
CA LYS A 295 -11.24 23.84 15.89
C LYS A 295 -10.95 25.27 15.46
#